data_AF-A0AAD8K9N3-F1
#
_entry.id   AF-A0AAD8K9N3-F1
#
_cell.length_a   1.000
_cell.length_b   1.000
_cell.length_c   1.000
_cell.angle_alpha   90.00
_cell.angle_beta   90.00
_cell.angle_gamma   90.00
#
_symmetry.space_group_name_H-M   'P 1'
#
loop_
_entity.id
_entity.type
_entity.pdbx_description
1 polymer ?
#
loop_
_entity_poly.entity_id
_entity_poly.type
_entity_poly.pdbx_seq_one_letter_code
_entity_poly.pdbx_strand_id
1 'polypeptide(L)'
;MENTMKSKLLSKEVELLQMPWRTQSNFIDCGIFAMRHMETYYGTSLKDWNCGLLKESEKQKLQLTDLRYKYLTKILLSDINILRDKVTSKVKEYAALDQIEREMMKLKARERIKERMKYLID
;
A
#
# COMPACT_ATOMS: atom_id res chain seq x y z
N MET A 1 -34.61 1.84 -16.80
CA MET A 1 -33.19 1.88 -17.22
C MET A 1 -32.26 1.28 -16.17
N GLU A 2 -32.39 1.63 -14.90
CA GLU A 2 -31.54 1.12 -13.80
C GLU A 2 -31.63 -0.42 -13.60
N ASN A 3 -32.84 -0.98 -13.59
CA ASN A 3 -33.05 -2.44 -13.52
C ASN A 3 -32.48 -3.21 -14.73
N THR A 4 -32.34 -2.56 -15.88
CA THR A 4 -31.87 -3.16 -17.13
C THR A 4 -30.34 -3.26 -17.18
N MET A 5 -29.61 -2.30 -16.61
CA MET A 5 -28.15 -2.40 -16.48
C MET A 5 -27.75 -3.40 -15.40
N LYS A 6 -28.48 -3.42 -14.28
CA LYS A 6 -28.25 -4.39 -13.20
C LYS A 6 -28.42 -5.83 -13.67
N SER A 7 -29.49 -6.13 -14.41
CA SER A 7 -29.70 -7.48 -14.96
C SER A 7 -28.60 -7.88 -15.96
N LYS A 8 -28.14 -6.94 -16.79
CA LYS A 8 -27.03 -7.16 -17.73
C LYS A 8 -25.72 -7.46 -17.03
N LEU A 9 -25.37 -6.72 -15.97
CA LEU A 9 -24.15 -6.98 -15.19
C LEU A 9 -24.20 -8.32 -14.48
N LEU A 10 -25.35 -8.68 -13.88
CA LEU A 10 -25.52 -9.96 -13.18
C LEU A 10 -25.48 -11.17 -14.12
N SER A 11 -25.83 -10.98 -15.40
CA SER A 11 -25.76 -12.04 -16.43
C SER A 11 -24.37 -12.22 -17.04
N LYS A 12 -23.38 -11.38 -16.70
CA LYS A 12 -22.03 -11.48 -17.25
C LYS A 12 -21.17 -12.38 -16.39
N GLU A 13 -20.44 -13.26 -17.06
CA GLU A 13 -19.41 -14.05 -16.42
C GLU A 13 -18.28 -13.14 -15.92
N VAL A 14 -17.83 -13.37 -14.70
CA VAL A 14 -16.74 -12.61 -14.10
C VAL A 14 -15.43 -13.20 -14.59
N GLU A 15 -14.70 -12.43 -15.40
CA GLU A 15 -13.36 -12.81 -15.82
C GLU A 15 -12.30 -12.15 -14.92
N LEU A 16 -11.48 -12.97 -14.29
CA LEU A 16 -10.32 -12.49 -13.55
C LEU A 16 -9.20 -12.13 -14.53
N LEU A 17 -8.84 -10.85 -14.57
CA LEU A 17 -7.74 -10.35 -15.39
C LEU A 17 -6.43 -11.08 -15.04
N GLN A 18 -5.80 -11.65 -16.06
CA GLN A 18 -4.56 -12.43 -15.92
C GLN A 18 -3.33 -11.50 -15.91
N MET A 19 -3.22 -10.67 -14.87
CA MET A 19 -2.07 -9.77 -14.69
C MET A 19 -0.78 -10.58 -14.40
N PRO A 20 0.36 -10.25 -15.06
CA PRO A 20 1.63 -10.95 -14.83
C PRO A 20 2.19 -10.81 -13.41
N TRP A 21 1.84 -9.73 -12.70
CA TRP A 21 2.35 -9.39 -11.36
C TRP A 21 1.44 -9.86 -10.21
N ARG A 22 0.46 -10.74 -10.47
CA ARG A 22 -0.41 -11.28 -9.42
C ARG A 22 0.41 -12.06 -8.40
N THR A 23 -0.13 -12.10 -7.19
CA THR A 23 0.42 -12.84 -6.06
C THR A 23 -0.60 -13.86 -5.57
N GLN A 24 -0.15 -15.03 -5.17
CA GLN A 24 -0.99 -16.04 -4.52
C GLN A 24 -0.95 -15.93 -3.00
N SER A 25 0.17 -15.45 -2.45
CA SER A 25 0.47 -15.53 -1.01
C SER A 25 0.47 -14.18 -0.30
N ASN A 26 0.36 -13.06 -1.03
CA ASN A 26 0.42 -11.72 -0.46
C ASN A 26 -0.97 -11.17 -0.16
N PHE A 27 -1.33 -11.15 1.13
CA PHE A 27 -2.59 -10.60 1.63
C PHE A 27 -2.44 -9.23 2.32
N ILE A 28 -1.20 -8.72 2.46
CA ILE A 28 -0.91 -7.49 3.22
C ILE A 28 -0.69 -6.25 2.34
N ASP A 29 -0.44 -6.44 1.03
CA ASP A 29 -0.08 -5.36 0.10
C ASP A 29 -1.21 -4.94 -0.84
N CYS A 30 -2.45 -5.39 -0.62
CA CYS A 30 -3.58 -5.08 -1.49
C CYS A 30 -3.75 -3.57 -1.75
N GLY A 31 -3.56 -2.73 -0.72
CA GLY A 31 -3.59 -1.27 -0.86
C GLY A 31 -2.47 -0.70 -1.72
N ILE A 32 -1.27 -1.31 -1.70
CA ILE A 32 -0.14 -0.90 -2.54
C ILE A 32 -0.40 -1.22 -4.00
N PHE A 33 -0.95 -2.41 -4.28
CA PHE A 33 -1.40 -2.78 -5.62
C PHE A 33 -2.47 -1.81 -6.13
N ALA A 34 -3.50 -1.53 -5.32
CA ALA A 34 -4.57 -0.61 -5.70
C ALA A 34 -4.04 0.79 -6.04
N MET A 35 -3.19 1.38 -5.19
CA MET A 35 -2.58 2.69 -5.45
C MET A 35 -1.72 2.69 -6.72
N ARG A 36 -0.90 1.64 -6.91
CA ARG A 36 -0.07 1.52 -8.12
C ARG A 36 -0.90 1.35 -9.38
N HIS A 37 -2.00 0.62 -9.29
CA HIS A 37 -2.91 0.45 -10.43
C HIS A 37 -3.60 1.76 -10.78
N MET A 38 -4.12 2.50 -9.80
CA MET A 38 -4.70 3.83 -10.03
C MET A 38 -3.69 4.83 -10.61
N GLU A 39 -2.41 4.75 -10.22
CA GLU A 39 -1.35 5.64 -10.73
C GLU A 39 -0.97 5.35 -12.20
N THR A 40 -1.09 4.09 -12.63
CA THR A 40 -0.52 3.63 -13.91
C THR A 40 -1.56 3.22 -14.95
N TYR A 41 -2.80 3.01 -14.56
CA TYR A 41 -3.86 2.58 -15.45
C TYR A 41 -4.60 3.79 -16.05
N TYR A 42 -4.42 3.99 -17.35
CA TYR A 42 -5.03 5.08 -18.12
C TYR A 42 -6.08 4.58 -19.12
N GLY A 43 -6.73 3.46 -18.82
CA GLY A 43 -7.75 2.86 -19.70
C GLY A 43 -7.20 2.06 -20.88
N THR A 44 -5.95 1.63 -20.82
CA THR A 44 -5.31 0.80 -21.86
C THR A 44 -5.67 -0.67 -21.72
N SER A 45 -5.46 -1.45 -22.79
CA SER A 45 -5.61 -2.91 -22.71
C SER A 45 -4.64 -3.52 -21.69
N LEU A 46 -4.93 -4.72 -21.16
CA LEU A 46 -4.04 -5.42 -20.24
C LEU A 46 -2.67 -5.72 -20.87
N LYS A 47 -2.61 -5.96 -22.19
CA LYS A 47 -1.38 -6.23 -22.92
C LYS A 47 -0.45 -5.02 -22.96
N ASP A 48 -1.03 -3.83 -23.04
CA ASP A 48 -0.29 -2.56 -23.17
C ASP A 48 -0.08 -1.88 -21.80
N TRP A 49 -0.76 -2.36 -20.76
CA TRP A 49 -0.65 -1.82 -19.43
C TRP A 49 0.63 -2.29 -18.73
N ASN A 50 1.59 -1.38 -18.64
CA ASN A 50 2.79 -1.57 -17.84
C ASN A 50 2.67 -0.85 -16.49
N CYS A 51 2.25 -1.57 -15.45
CA CYS A 51 2.27 -1.02 -14.09
C CYS A 51 3.67 -1.03 -13.44
N GLY A 52 4.68 -1.61 -14.09
CA GLY A 52 6.05 -1.71 -13.60
C GLY A 52 6.27 -2.69 -12.45
N LEU A 53 5.26 -3.44 -12.02
CA LEU A 53 5.42 -4.48 -11.00
C LEU A 53 6.04 -5.74 -11.58
N LEU A 54 6.97 -6.33 -10.83
CA LEU A 54 7.58 -7.62 -11.17
C LEU A 54 6.59 -8.78 -10.94
N LYS A 55 6.90 -9.97 -11.45
CA LYS A 55 6.21 -11.22 -11.07
C LYS A 55 6.47 -11.54 -9.59
N GLU A 56 5.54 -12.27 -8.95
CA GLU A 56 5.67 -12.69 -7.54
C GLU A 56 7.05 -13.33 -7.28
N SER A 57 7.84 -12.66 -6.44
CA SER A 57 9.23 -12.99 -6.14
C SER A 57 9.73 -12.13 -4.97
N GLU A 58 10.88 -12.48 -4.39
CA GLU A 58 11.52 -11.64 -3.36
C GLU A 58 11.83 -10.23 -3.87
N LYS A 59 12.19 -10.10 -5.15
CA LYS A 59 12.40 -8.78 -5.78
C LYS A 59 11.11 -7.97 -5.82
N GLN A 60 9.96 -8.60 -6.08
CA GLN A 60 8.66 -7.93 -6.01
C GLN A 60 8.34 -7.50 -4.57
N LYS A 61 8.64 -8.32 -3.55
CA LYS A 61 8.43 -7.92 -2.15
C LYS A 61 9.25 -6.68 -1.76
N LEU A 62 10.50 -6.61 -2.19
CA LEU A 62 11.34 -5.42 -2.01
C LEU A 62 10.76 -4.21 -2.76
N GLN A 63 10.27 -4.41 -3.99
CA GLN A 63 9.60 -3.36 -4.77
C GLN A 63 8.33 -2.84 -4.08
N LEU A 64 7.48 -3.72 -3.57
CA LEU A 64 6.26 -3.36 -2.83
C LEU A 64 6.61 -2.62 -1.54
N THR A 65 7.69 -3.01 -0.86
CA THR A 65 8.20 -2.31 0.33
C THR A 65 8.65 -0.89 -0.01
N ASP A 66 9.40 -0.70 -1.11
CA ASP A 66 9.79 0.62 -1.59
C ASP A 66 8.58 1.49 -1.96
N LEU A 67 7.61 0.94 -2.70
CA LEU A 67 6.35 1.63 -3.01
C LEU A 67 5.59 2.01 -1.74
N ARG A 68 5.54 1.14 -0.73
CA ARG A 68 4.92 1.44 0.56
C ARG A 68 5.58 2.65 1.21
N TYR A 69 6.91 2.74 1.23
CA TYR A 69 7.61 3.90 1.78
C TYR A 69 7.35 5.17 0.96
N LYS A 70 7.34 5.08 -0.37
CA LYS A 70 7.03 6.22 -1.25
C LYS A 70 5.64 6.76 -1.00
N TYR A 71 4.62 5.90 -1.03
CA TYR A 71 3.23 6.31 -0.81
C TYR A 71 3.02 6.83 0.61
N LEU A 72 3.55 6.13 1.63
CA LEU A 72 3.46 6.60 3.02
C LEU A 72 4.08 7.98 3.19
N THR A 73 5.26 8.21 2.63
CA THR A 73 5.94 9.51 2.70
C THR A 73 5.11 10.61 2.03
N LYS A 74 4.54 10.33 0.85
CA LYS A 74 3.66 11.27 0.14
C LYS A 74 2.39 11.59 0.94
N ILE A 75 1.76 10.60 1.57
CA ILE A 75 0.57 10.81 2.40
C ILE A 75 0.91 11.64 3.64
N LEU A 76 1.98 11.27 4.36
CA LEU A 76 2.37 11.94 5.59
C LEU A 76 2.79 13.39 5.37
N LEU A 77 3.46 13.68 4.25
CA LEU A 77 3.97 15.01 3.92
C LEU A 77 3.07 15.81 2.98
N SER A 78 1.92 15.26 2.58
CA SER A 78 0.96 15.96 1.71
C SER A 78 0.44 17.22 2.37
N ASP A 79 0.22 18.27 1.57
CA ASP A 79 -0.36 19.53 2.03
C ASP A 79 -1.82 19.38 2.51
N ILE A 80 -2.51 18.31 2.10
CA ILE A 80 -3.87 17.99 2.52
C ILE A 80 -3.87 17.33 3.91
N ASN A 81 -2.74 16.76 4.35
CA ASN A 81 -2.66 16.15 5.68
C ASN A 81 -2.66 17.25 6.75
N ILE A 82 -3.78 17.39 7.47
CA ILE A 82 -3.93 18.36 8.56
C ILE A 82 -2.92 18.17 9.70
N LEU A 83 -2.29 16.99 9.79
CA LEU A 83 -1.25 16.68 10.77
C LEU A 83 0.16 16.81 10.22
N ARG A 84 0.35 17.27 8.98
CA ARG A 84 1.66 17.38 8.31
C ARG A 84 2.69 18.06 9.20
N ASP A 85 2.39 19.24 9.74
CA ASP A 85 3.34 20.02 10.52
C ASP A 85 3.76 19.31 11.81
N LYS A 86 2.82 18.61 12.46
CA LYS A 86 3.11 17.75 13.62
C LYS A 86 4.01 16.58 13.25
N VAL A 87 3.75 15.92 12.12
CA VAL A 87 4.60 14.84 11.60
C VAL A 87 6.01 15.37 11.32
N THR A 88 6.13 16.50 10.64
CA THR A 88 7.42 17.13 10.33
C THR A 88 8.19 17.51 11.60
N SER A 89 7.52 18.06 12.63
CA SER A 89 8.16 18.33 13.93
C SER A 89 8.71 17.05 14.55
N LYS A 90 7.92 15.98 14.59
CA LYS A 90 8.34 14.69 15.16
C LYS A 90 9.50 14.06 14.40
N VAL A 91 9.56 14.23 13.08
CA VAL A 91 10.71 13.78 12.27
C VAL A 91 11.98 14.55 12.66
N LYS A 92 11.90 15.87 12.85
CA LYS A 92 13.04 16.68 13.30
C LYS A 92 13.51 16.29 14.71
N GLU A 93 12.57 16.11 15.64
CA GLU A 93 12.86 15.62 16.99
C GLU A 93 13.58 14.27 16.94
N TYR A 94 13.07 13.31 16.15
CA TYR A 94 13.69 11.99 16.01
C TYR A 94 15.09 12.06 15.39
N ALA A 95 15.31 12.95 14.41
CA ALA A 95 16.60 13.15 13.78
C ALA A 95 17.66 13.76 14.71
N ALA A 96 17.25 14.39 15.82
CA ALA A 96 18.15 14.96 16.82
C ALA A 96 18.58 13.93 17.90
N LEU A 97 17.88 12.80 18.03
CA LEU A 97 18.17 11.77 19.03
C LEU A 97 19.48 11.03 18.73
N ASP A 98 20.10 10.50 19.78
CA ASP A 98 21.24 9.60 19.65
C ASP A 98 20.82 8.18 19.22
N GLN A 99 21.81 7.32 18.96
CA GLN A 99 21.56 5.97 18.46
C GLN A 99 20.85 5.08 19.50
N ILE A 100 21.17 5.21 20.79
CA ILE A 100 20.59 4.41 21.87
C ILE A 100 19.11 4.75 22.03
N GLU A 101 18.79 6.05 22.04
CA GLU A 101 17.44 6.56 22.11
C GLU A 101 16.59 6.10 20.93
N ARG A 102 17.13 6.16 19.70
CA ARG A 102 16.45 5.68 18.49
C ARG A 102 16.14 4.19 18.57
N GLU A 103 17.09 3.36 18.99
CA GLU A 103 16.85 1.92 19.13
C GLU A 103 15.81 1.61 20.21
N MET A 104 15.86 2.31 21.35
CA MET A 104 14.85 2.17 22.39
C MET A 104 13.45 2.58 21.87
N MET A 105 13.34 3.66 21.09
CA MET A 105 12.07 4.05 20.48
C MET A 105 11.55 3.01 19.47
N LYS A 106 12.42 2.43 18.65
CA LYS A 106 12.06 1.35 17.72
C LYS A 106 11.54 0.12 18.45
N LEU A 107 12.19 -0.29 19.54
CA LEU A 107 11.74 -1.41 20.37
C LEU A 107 10.35 -1.14 20.94
N LYS A 108 10.14 0.02 21.57
CA LYS A 108 8.83 0.43 22.08
C LYS A 108 7.76 0.47 20.97
N ALA A 109 8.13 0.89 19.76
CA ALA A 109 7.20 0.90 18.63
C ALA A 109 6.81 -0.52 18.20
N ARG A 110 7.76 -1.46 18.16
CA ARG A 110 7.48 -2.88 17.85
C ARG A 110 6.52 -3.49 18.86
N GLU A 111 6.70 -3.24 20.15
CA GLU A 111 5.79 -3.77 21.18
C GLU A 111 4.37 -3.22 21.02
N ARG A 112 4.20 -1.91 20.80
CA ARG A 112 2.87 -1.34 20.53
C ARG A 112 2.20 -1.91 19.27
N ILE A 113 2.98 -2.23 18.24
CA ILE A 113 2.45 -2.87 17.02
C ILE A 113 1.98 -4.28 17.34
N LYS A 114 2.77 -5.07 18.07
CA LYS A 114 2.38 -6.42 18.51
C LYS A 114 1.10 -6.39 19.33
N GLU A 115 0.98 -5.46 20.28
CA GLU A 115 -0.23 -5.28 21.09
C GLU A 115 -1.47 -5.01 20.23
N ARG A 116 -1.35 -4.14 19.22
CA ARG A 116 -2.46 -3.86 18.29
C ARG A 116 -2.83 -5.06 17.43
N MET A 117 -1.84 -5.83 16.98
CA MET A 117 -2.06 -7.03 16.18
C MET A 117 -2.73 -8.16 16.97
N LYS A 118 -2.62 -8.15 18.30
CA LYS A 118 -3.27 -9.15 19.17
C LYS A 118 -4.80 -9.18 18.98
N TYR A 119 -5.42 -8.05 18.64
CA TYR A 119 -6.88 -7.93 18.46
C TYR A 119 -7.35 -8.11 17.01
N LEU A 120 -6.46 -8.50 16.09
CA LEU A 120 -6.76 -8.66 14.65
C LEU A 120 -6.72 -10.13 14.20
N ILE A 121 -6.49 -11.07 15.12
CA ILE A 121 -6.33 -12.52 14.84
C ILE A 121 -7.45 -13.35 15.53
N ASP A 122 -8.39 -12.69 16.21
CA ASP A 122 -9.67 -13.29 16.66
C ASP A 122 -10.78 -12.97 15.65
#